data_AF-A0A9N8HFF3-F1
#
_entry.id   AF-A0A9N8HFF3-F1
#
_cell.length_a   1.000
_cell.length_b   1.000
_cell.length_c   1.000
_cell.angle_alpha   90.00
_cell.angle_beta   90.00
_cell.angle_gamma   90.00
#
_symmetry.space_group_name_H-M   'P 1'
#
loop_
_entity.id
_entity.type
_entity.pdbx_description
1 polymer ?
#
loop_
_entity_poly.entity_id
_entity_poly.type
_entity_poly.pdbx_seq_one_letter_code
_entity_poly.pdbx_strand_id
1 'polypeptide(L)'
;MPPLSMGFLRRCLGLSLLFFTATEAFVTVPSHRHCSGKGLAEQPPAVPSSALQMGGFFDGIQNFFSEYGSGDNHDSNNNGNSEDDYATENRVVTIPVRAIKPGGLRLFLMFYLMGMQNTPHRNAWKADQPSREDYVIDFYFHDRTAMLTIELQEDEITIDRIGSVPSTAYSMQETVIVEGLLDELHQCAFDESIDEENRLLQLSEPKDAIEQARTALSFG
;
A
#
# COMPACT_ATOMS: atom_id res chain seq x y z
N MET A 1 -23.86 19.00 -52.29
CA MET A 1 -25.17 18.74 -51.69
C MET A 1 -24.98 18.40 -50.21
N PRO A 2 -25.20 19.34 -49.28
CA PRO A 2 -25.75 19.05 -47.94
C PRO A 2 -27.30 19.00 -48.03
N PRO A 3 -28.12 18.79 -46.97
CA PRO A 3 -27.88 18.77 -45.51
C PRO A 3 -28.65 17.65 -44.74
N LEU A 4 -28.57 17.66 -43.39
CA LEU A 4 -29.56 17.27 -42.33
C LEU A 4 -28.73 17.04 -41.03
N SER A 5 -28.62 17.92 -40.03
CA SER A 5 -29.59 18.58 -39.13
C SER A 5 -30.49 17.64 -38.31
N MET A 6 -30.14 17.46 -37.03
CA MET A 6 -31.00 17.36 -35.82
C MET A 6 -30.04 17.03 -34.64
N GLY A 7 -29.89 17.78 -33.55
CA GLY A 7 -30.83 18.62 -32.82
C GLY A 7 -31.61 17.77 -31.83
N PHE A 8 -31.27 17.82 -30.53
CA PHE A 8 -32.02 17.43 -29.30
C PHE A 8 -30.97 17.17 -28.18
N LEU A 9 -31.09 17.53 -26.91
CA LEU A 9 -32.10 18.26 -26.14
C LEU A 9 -31.45 18.69 -24.80
N ARG A 10 -31.70 19.92 -24.38
CA ARG A 10 -31.42 20.44 -23.02
C ARG A 10 -32.27 19.69 -21.98
N ARG A 11 -31.72 19.46 -20.78
CA ARG A 11 -32.38 19.34 -19.46
C ARG A 11 -31.28 18.97 -18.45
N CYS A 12 -31.25 19.36 -17.19
CA CYS A 12 -31.91 20.39 -16.39
C CYS A 12 -31.04 20.49 -15.12
N LEU A 13 -31.05 21.66 -14.48
CA LEU A 13 -30.54 21.88 -13.14
C LEU A 13 -31.13 20.88 -12.12
N GLY A 14 -30.29 20.44 -11.19
CA GLY A 14 -30.69 19.60 -10.07
C GLY A 14 -29.65 19.62 -8.95
N LEU A 15 -29.38 20.82 -8.43
CA LEU A 15 -28.65 21.01 -7.18
C LEU A 15 -29.54 20.48 -6.04
N SER A 16 -29.26 19.29 -5.53
CA SER A 16 -29.95 18.74 -4.37
C SER A 16 -28.96 18.58 -3.22
N LEU A 17 -28.98 19.60 -2.35
CA LEU A 17 -28.40 19.57 -1.00
C LEU A 17 -29.17 18.50 -0.21
N LEU A 18 -28.53 17.40 0.20
CA LEU A 18 -29.10 16.48 1.16
C LEU A 18 -28.24 16.45 2.43
N PHE A 19 -28.89 16.94 3.49
CA PHE A 19 -28.49 16.89 4.89
C PHE A 19 -28.33 15.43 5.33
N PHE A 20 -27.14 15.07 5.82
CA PHE A 20 -26.97 13.86 6.63
C PHE A 20 -27.38 14.17 8.07
N THR A 21 -28.52 13.62 8.49
CA THR A 21 -28.90 13.51 9.89
C THR A 21 -28.31 12.22 10.46
N ALA A 22 -27.35 12.35 11.38
CA ALA A 22 -26.80 11.24 12.14
C ALA A 22 -27.80 10.81 13.24
N THR A 23 -28.38 9.63 13.08
CA THR A 23 -29.06 8.91 14.18
C THR A 23 -28.13 7.85 14.71
N GLU A 24 -27.50 8.12 15.86
CA GLU A 24 -26.77 7.13 16.64
C GLU A 24 -27.77 6.28 17.44
N ALA A 25 -27.75 4.96 17.20
CA ALA A 25 -28.38 3.97 18.05
C ALA A 25 -27.29 3.29 18.87
N PHE A 26 -27.17 3.67 20.15
CA PHE A 26 -26.29 2.99 21.09
C PHE A 26 -27.03 1.82 21.75
N VAL A 27 -26.46 0.62 21.60
CA VAL A 27 -26.88 -0.61 22.26
C VAL A 27 -26.43 -0.58 23.72
N THR A 28 -27.39 -0.63 24.63
CA THR A 28 -27.16 -0.74 26.07
C THR A 28 -26.79 -2.18 26.44
N VAL A 29 -25.58 -2.40 26.97
CA VAL A 29 -25.20 -3.64 27.65
C VAL A 29 -25.13 -3.38 29.16
N PRO A 30 -25.91 -4.09 30.00
CA PRO A 30 -25.77 -3.96 31.45
C PRO A 30 -24.69 -4.91 31.96
N SER A 31 -23.67 -4.38 32.64
CA SER A 31 -22.77 -5.16 33.48
C SER A 31 -22.79 -4.59 34.89
N HIS A 32 -23.55 -5.28 35.75
CA HIS A 32 -23.57 -5.05 37.19
C HIS A 32 -22.38 -5.80 37.81
N ARG A 33 -21.37 -5.08 38.31
CA ARG A 33 -20.63 -5.51 39.51
C ARG A 33 -20.31 -4.35 40.42
N HIS A 34 -20.73 -4.58 41.66
CA HIS A 34 -20.58 -3.77 42.85
C HIS A 34 -19.18 -4.00 43.42
N CYS A 35 -18.45 -2.94 43.77
CA CYS A 35 -17.48 -2.97 44.87
C CYS A 35 -17.13 -1.55 45.33
N SER A 36 -17.27 -1.36 46.64
CA SER A 36 -17.11 -0.13 47.40
C SER A 36 -15.64 0.15 47.69
N GLY A 37 -15.19 1.40 47.55
CA GLY A 37 -13.85 1.84 47.94
C GLY A 37 -13.75 3.36 47.95
N LYS A 38 -13.85 3.95 49.15
CA LYS A 38 -13.55 5.36 49.42
C LYS A 38 -12.04 5.57 49.31
N GLY A 39 -11.58 6.51 48.48
CA GLY A 39 -10.18 6.88 48.37
C GLY A 39 -10.03 8.25 47.70
N LEU A 40 -9.18 9.08 48.28
CA LEU A 40 -8.99 10.51 48.03
C LEU A 40 -8.54 10.85 46.60
N ALA A 41 -8.84 12.09 46.22
CA ALA A 41 -8.50 12.72 44.96
C ALA A 41 -6.99 12.70 44.65
N GLU A 42 -6.65 12.30 43.43
CA GLU A 42 -5.38 12.65 42.79
C GLU A 42 -5.67 12.92 41.31
N GLN A 43 -5.35 14.14 40.89
CA GLN A 43 -5.60 14.69 39.56
C GLN A 43 -4.47 14.22 38.62
N PRO A 44 -4.76 13.56 37.49
CA PRO A 44 -3.69 13.17 36.56
C PRO A 44 -3.10 14.41 35.87
N PRO A 45 -1.77 14.48 35.67
CA PRO A 45 -1.15 15.55 34.90
C PRO A 45 -1.58 15.45 33.44
N ALA A 46 -1.98 16.58 32.87
CA ALA A 46 -2.28 16.73 31.45
C ALA A 46 -1.04 16.35 30.62
N VAL A 47 -1.12 15.24 29.91
CA VAL A 47 -0.15 14.87 28.88
C VAL A 47 -0.32 15.85 27.70
N PRO A 48 0.76 16.49 27.22
CA PRO A 48 0.69 17.33 26.04
C PRO A 48 0.32 16.47 24.83
N SER A 49 -0.78 16.85 24.17
CA SER A 49 -1.07 16.37 22.82
C SER A 49 0.15 16.66 21.95
N SER A 50 0.87 15.60 21.61
CA SER A 50 1.89 15.65 20.58
C SER A 50 1.15 15.84 19.27
N ALA A 51 0.92 17.10 18.90
CA ALA A 51 0.62 17.46 17.53
C ALA A 51 1.71 16.79 16.68
N LEU A 52 1.32 15.80 15.88
CA LEU A 52 2.18 15.18 14.89
C LEU A 52 2.74 16.30 14.04
N GLN A 53 4.00 16.64 14.32
CA GLN A 53 4.73 17.67 13.62
C GLN A 53 5.04 17.09 12.23
N MET A 54 4.09 17.23 11.30
CA MET A 54 4.25 16.88 9.88
C MET A 54 5.35 17.71 9.18
N GLY A 55 6.06 18.58 9.90
CA GLY A 55 7.12 19.43 9.37
C GLY A 55 8.34 18.69 8.81
N GLY A 56 8.58 17.43 9.21
CA GLY A 56 9.69 16.62 8.68
C GLY A 56 9.29 15.66 7.53
N PHE A 57 7.99 15.45 7.29
CA PHE A 57 7.52 14.52 6.26
C PHE A 57 7.65 15.14 4.85
N PHE A 58 7.29 16.42 4.71
CA PHE A 58 7.41 17.14 3.45
C PHE A 58 8.86 17.46 3.07
N ASP A 59 9.78 17.61 4.04
CA ASP A 59 11.22 17.76 3.77
C ASP A 59 11.82 16.48 3.15
N GLY A 60 11.38 15.30 3.60
CA GLY A 60 11.76 14.02 3.00
C GLY A 60 11.22 13.86 1.57
N ILE A 61 10.01 14.34 1.31
CA ILE A 61 9.42 14.39 -0.04
C ILE A 61 10.18 15.37 -0.94
N GLN A 62 10.58 16.53 -0.44
CA GLN A 62 11.34 17.52 -1.21
C GLN A 62 12.74 16.99 -1.57
N ASN A 63 13.41 16.27 -0.66
CA ASN A 63 14.66 15.58 -0.97
C ASN A 63 14.46 14.47 -2.01
N PHE A 64 13.38 13.69 -1.90
CA PHE A 64 13.00 12.65 -2.88
C PHE A 64 12.76 13.22 -4.29
N PHE A 65 12.04 14.34 -4.42
CA PHE A 65 11.87 15.02 -5.71
C PHE A 65 13.13 15.77 -6.18
N SER A 66 14.02 16.18 -5.27
CA SER A 66 15.29 16.85 -5.64
C SER A 66 16.34 15.88 -6.19
N GLU A 67 16.32 14.62 -5.75
CA GLU A 67 17.21 13.56 -6.24
C GLU A 67 16.89 13.14 -7.69
N TYR A 68 15.70 13.47 -8.20
CA TYR A 68 15.35 13.38 -9.62
C TYR A 68 16.12 14.38 -10.52
N GLY A 69 16.80 15.39 -9.96
CA GLY A 69 17.42 16.49 -10.72
C GLY A 69 18.94 16.44 -10.90
N SER A 70 19.65 15.51 -10.26
CA SER A 70 21.11 15.48 -10.30
C SER A 70 21.59 14.08 -10.67
N GLY A 71 21.88 13.88 -11.96
CA GLY A 71 22.56 12.69 -12.44
C GLY A 71 24.00 12.71 -11.96
N ASP A 72 24.35 11.75 -11.11
CA ASP A 72 25.74 11.48 -10.76
C ASP A 72 26.07 10.05 -11.22
N ASN A 73 26.95 9.97 -12.22
CA ASN A 73 27.49 8.74 -12.76
C ASN A 73 28.46 8.15 -11.73
N HIS A 74 28.12 7.01 -11.14
CA HIS A 74 29.10 6.22 -10.42
C HIS A 74 29.23 4.83 -11.03
N ASP A 75 30.14 4.72 -11.99
CA ASP A 75 30.77 3.46 -12.36
C ASP A 75 31.43 2.86 -11.12
N SER A 76 31.03 1.65 -10.74
CA SER A 76 31.78 0.80 -9.83
C SER A 76 31.85 -0.60 -10.40
N ASN A 77 32.90 -0.81 -11.19
CA ASN A 77 33.41 -2.10 -11.59
C ASN A 77 33.93 -2.85 -10.35
N ASN A 78 33.27 -3.93 -9.94
CA ASN A 78 33.84 -4.85 -8.96
C ASN A 78 33.62 -6.30 -9.37
N ASN A 79 34.69 -6.89 -9.89
CA ASN A 79 34.83 -8.28 -10.25
C ASN A 79 35.05 -9.11 -8.97
N GLY A 80 33.99 -9.75 -8.48
CA GLY A 80 34.02 -10.65 -7.33
C GLY A 80 33.36 -11.97 -7.69
N ASN A 81 34.17 -12.97 -7.99
CA ASN A 81 33.77 -14.36 -8.15
C ASN A 81 33.41 -14.93 -6.76
N SER A 82 32.13 -14.87 -6.38
CA SER A 82 31.56 -15.57 -5.24
C SER A 82 30.79 -16.79 -5.75
N GLU A 83 30.98 -17.94 -5.10
CA GLU A 83 30.17 -19.14 -5.35
C GLU A 83 28.69 -18.77 -5.12
N ASP A 84 27.95 -18.62 -6.22
CA ASP A 84 26.57 -18.14 -6.25
C ASP A 84 25.65 -19.16 -5.58
N ASP A 85 25.47 -19.04 -4.27
CA ASP A 85 24.27 -19.49 -3.58
C ASP A 85 23.13 -18.62 -4.12
N TYR A 86 22.59 -19.00 -5.29
CA TYR A 86 21.52 -18.27 -5.97
C TYR A 86 20.38 -18.08 -4.98
N ALA A 87 20.15 -16.83 -4.55
CA ALA A 87 19.02 -16.51 -3.70
C ALA A 87 17.75 -17.00 -4.41
N THR A 88 17.08 -17.99 -3.81
CA THR A 88 15.88 -18.56 -4.41
C THR A 88 14.82 -17.48 -4.48
N GLU A 89 14.34 -17.23 -5.69
CA GLU A 89 13.15 -16.43 -5.95
C GLU A 89 11.92 -17.33 -5.88
N ASN A 90 11.02 -17.03 -4.95
CA ASN A 90 9.76 -17.73 -4.77
C ASN A 90 8.60 -16.78 -5.05
N ARG A 91 7.84 -17.06 -6.11
CA ARG A 91 6.63 -16.29 -6.44
C ARG A 91 5.57 -16.46 -5.36
N VAL A 92 5.22 -15.35 -4.71
CA VAL A 92 4.21 -15.31 -3.65
C VAL A 92 2.83 -15.07 -4.26
N VAL A 93 2.71 -14.06 -5.14
CA VAL A 93 1.46 -13.71 -5.82
C VAL A 93 1.73 -13.25 -7.25
N THR A 94 0.84 -13.63 -8.17
CA THR A 94 0.77 -13.06 -9.53
C THR A 94 -0.65 -12.60 -9.79
N ILE A 95 -0.83 -11.35 -10.20
CA ILE A 95 -2.13 -10.75 -10.48
C ILE A 95 -2.15 -10.31 -11.94
N PRO A 96 -2.96 -10.94 -12.82
CA PRO A 96 -3.13 -10.49 -14.18
C PRO A 96 -3.88 -9.15 -14.24
N VAL A 97 -3.38 -8.25 -15.07
CA VAL A 97 -3.85 -6.87 -15.21
C VAL A 97 -4.23 -6.60 -16.66
N ARG A 98 -5.27 -5.76 -16.86
CA ARG A 98 -5.71 -5.32 -18.18
C ARG A 98 -5.11 -3.98 -18.56
N ALA A 99 -5.04 -3.06 -17.60
CA ALA A 99 -4.43 -1.76 -17.77
C ALA A 99 -3.90 -1.27 -16.41
N ILE A 100 -2.71 -0.68 -16.44
CA ILE A 100 -2.01 -0.20 -15.25
C ILE A 100 -1.43 1.19 -15.53
N LYS A 101 -1.43 2.05 -14.50
CA LYS A 101 -0.70 3.32 -14.49
C LYS A 101 0.53 3.14 -13.59
N PRO A 102 1.61 2.53 -14.09
CA PRO A 102 2.66 1.95 -13.24
C PRO A 102 3.39 3.02 -12.41
N GLY A 103 3.63 4.21 -12.96
CA GLY A 103 4.23 5.31 -12.21
C GLY A 103 3.37 5.79 -11.03
N GLY A 104 2.05 5.95 -11.23
CA GLY A 104 1.13 6.35 -10.17
C GLY A 104 0.94 5.26 -9.12
N LEU A 105 0.81 4.01 -9.58
CA LEU A 105 0.67 2.86 -8.69
C LEU A 105 1.93 2.62 -7.86
N ARG A 106 3.13 2.68 -8.48
CA ARG A 106 4.41 2.58 -7.78
C ARG A 106 4.53 3.59 -6.65
N LEU A 107 4.21 4.86 -6.93
CA LEU A 107 4.25 5.92 -5.94
C LEU A 107 3.28 5.65 -4.78
N PHE A 108 2.06 5.23 -5.11
CA PHE A 108 1.05 4.88 -4.11
C PHE A 108 1.50 3.71 -3.21
N LEU A 109 1.98 2.62 -3.81
CA LEU A 109 2.48 1.45 -3.07
C LEU A 109 3.70 1.79 -2.21
N MET A 110 4.60 2.65 -2.70
CA MET A 110 5.73 3.13 -1.92
C MET A 110 5.28 3.85 -0.65
N PHE A 111 4.29 4.75 -0.73
CA PHE A 111 3.75 5.42 0.45
C PHE A 111 3.13 4.45 1.45
N TYR A 112 2.38 3.46 0.95
CA TYR A 112 1.83 2.41 1.78
C TYR A 112 2.94 1.64 2.54
N LEU A 113 3.95 1.15 1.82
CA LEU A 113 5.06 0.37 2.40
C LEU A 113 5.92 1.21 3.35
N MET A 114 6.13 2.50 3.05
CA MET A 114 6.77 3.43 3.98
C MET A 114 6.00 3.57 5.29
N GLY A 115 4.66 3.56 5.24
CA GLY A 115 3.80 3.51 6.41
C GLY A 115 4.00 2.25 7.25
N MET A 116 4.35 1.13 6.59
CA MET A 116 4.56 -0.17 7.24
C MET A 116 5.97 -0.39 7.80
N GLN A 117 6.94 0.49 7.55
CA GLN A 117 8.35 0.33 7.96
C GLN A 117 8.58 0.10 9.45
N ASN A 118 7.67 0.61 10.29
CA ASN A 118 7.77 0.54 11.75
C ASN A 118 6.87 -0.53 12.38
N THR A 119 6.36 -1.46 11.59
CA THR A 119 5.50 -2.57 12.03
C THR A 119 6.24 -3.89 11.87
N PRO A 120 6.35 -4.75 12.91
CA PRO A 120 5.72 -4.63 14.23
C PRO A 120 6.55 -3.79 15.22
N HIS A 121 7.79 -3.46 14.88
CA HIS A 121 8.68 -2.62 15.68
C HIS A 121 9.42 -1.62 14.78
N ARG A 122 10.00 -0.58 15.39
CA ARG A 122 10.70 0.49 14.68
C ARG A 122 11.80 -0.06 13.78
N ASN A 123 11.85 0.40 12.53
CA ASN A 123 12.81 -0.03 11.51
C ASN A 123 12.77 -1.55 11.21
N ALA A 124 11.63 -2.21 11.42
CA ALA A 124 11.46 -3.62 11.08
C ALA A 124 11.59 -3.86 9.57
N TRP A 125 11.15 -2.90 8.76
CA TRP A 125 11.23 -2.95 7.31
C TRP A 125 11.83 -1.68 6.72
N LYS A 126 12.40 -1.82 5.52
CA LYS A 126 12.92 -0.71 4.72
C LYS A 126 12.45 -0.88 3.28
N ALA A 127 11.77 0.14 2.76
CA ALA A 127 11.41 0.21 1.35
C ALA A 127 12.54 0.85 0.54
N ASP A 128 12.78 0.32 -0.64
CA ASP A 128 13.79 0.79 -1.58
C ASP A 128 13.29 0.69 -3.02
N GLN A 129 13.92 1.47 -3.91
CA GLN A 129 13.65 1.48 -5.33
C GLN A 129 14.97 1.23 -6.06
N PRO A 130 15.26 -0.01 -6.47
CA PRO A 130 16.58 -0.37 -6.98
C PRO A 130 16.92 0.36 -8.28
N SER A 131 15.91 0.64 -9.12
CA SER A 131 16.05 1.28 -10.42
C SER A 131 14.99 2.37 -10.60
N ARG A 132 15.37 3.45 -11.29
CA ARG A 132 14.43 4.53 -11.66
C ARG A 132 13.59 4.15 -12.87
N GLU A 133 14.15 3.34 -13.76
CA GLU A 133 13.53 2.97 -15.03
C GLU A 133 12.56 1.81 -14.86
N ASP A 134 12.87 0.88 -13.94
CA ASP A 134 12.03 -0.27 -13.67
C ASP A 134 10.98 0.05 -12.59
N TYR A 135 9.77 -0.46 -12.77
CA TYR A 135 8.68 -0.31 -11.79
C TYR A 135 8.76 -1.38 -10.70
N VAL A 136 9.93 -1.46 -10.07
CA VAL A 136 10.23 -2.41 -8.99
C VAL A 136 10.30 -1.68 -7.66
N ILE A 137 9.80 -2.35 -6.62
CA ILE A 137 9.89 -1.93 -5.22
C ILE A 137 10.44 -3.09 -4.40
N ASP A 138 11.54 -2.84 -3.71
CA ASP A 138 12.12 -3.81 -2.78
C ASP A 138 11.72 -3.45 -1.35
N PHE A 139 11.36 -4.46 -0.56
CA PHE A 139 11.00 -4.31 0.84
C PHE A 139 11.82 -5.27 1.71
N TYR A 140 12.87 -4.71 2.30
CA TYR A 140 13.85 -5.42 3.09
C TYR A 140 13.38 -5.56 4.52
N PHE A 141 13.42 -6.79 5.06
CA PHE A 141 13.24 -7.00 6.48
C PHE A 141 14.57 -6.83 7.24
N HIS A 142 14.50 -6.33 8.47
CA HIS A 142 15.68 -5.94 9.25
C HIS A 142 16.69 -7.08 9.49
N ASP A 143 16.24 -8.34 9.52
CA ASP A 143 17.09 -9.51 9.75
C ASP A 143 17.84 -10.01 8.51
N ARG A 144 17.52 -9.47 7.33
CA ARG A 144 18.11 -9.80 6.01
C ARG A 144 18.00 -11.28 5.61
N THR A 145 17.09 -12.03 6.21
CA THR A 145 16.86 -13.44 5.85
C THR A 145 16.07 -13.59 4.55
N ALA A 146 15.22 -12.62 4.25
CA ALA A 146 14.50 -12.51 3.00
C ALA A 146 14.07 -11.04 2.75
N MET A 147 13.65 -10.77 1.52
CA MET A 147 13.02 -9.51 1.11
C MET A 147 11.83 -9.79 0.19
N LEU A 148 10.88 -8.86 0.17
CA LEU A 148 9.79 -8.86 -0.80
C LEU A 148 10.16 -7.95 -1.97
N THR A 149 9.93 -8.41 -3.18
CA THR A 149 10.09 -7.64 -4.41
C THR A 149 8.72 -7.54 -5.06
N ILE A 150 8.29 -6.32 -5.36
CA ILE A 150 7.03 -6.04 -6.04
C ILE A 150 7.37 -5.48 -7.40
N GLU A 151 6.99 -6.18 -8.46
CA GLU A 151 7.21 -5.77 -9.82
C GLU A 151 5.88 -5.41 -10.49
N LEU A 152 5.83 -4.22 -11.09
CA LEU A 152 4.68 -3.73 -11.83
C LEU A 152 4.97 -3.80 -13.33
N GLN A 153 4.48 -4.84 -14.00
CA GLN A 153 4.55 -4.96 -15.44
C GLN A 153 3.26 -4.47 -16.09
N GLU A 154 3.26 -4.31 -17.41
CA GLU A 154 2.09 -3.83 -18.15
C GLU A 154 0.91 -4.83 -18.07
N ASP A 155 1.22 -6.13 -18.06
CA ASP A 155 0.25 -7.23 -18.11
C ASP A 155 0.00 -7.91 -16.76
N GLU A 156 0.94 -7.81 -15.80
CA GLU A 156 0.81 -8.44 -14.49
C GLU A 156 1.51 -7.66 -13.37
N ILE A 157 1.04 -7.88 -12.15
CA ILE A 157 1.72 -7.46 -10.92
C ILE A 157 2.21 -8.70 -10.22
N THR A 158 3.50 -8.72 -9.86
CA THR A 158 4.12 -9.85 -9.19
C THR A 158 4.64 -9.45 -7.82
N ILE A 159 4.53 -10.38 -6.89
CA ILE A 159 5.11 -10.26 -5.56
C ILE A 159 5.97 -11.50 -5.36
N ASP A 160 7.27 -11.27 -5.21
CA ASP A 160 8.29 -12.29 -5.16
C ASP A 160 9.02 -12.22 -3.81
N ARG A 161 9.24 -13.37 -3.19
CA ARG A 161 10.10 -13.51 -2.02
C ARG A 161 11.49 -13.89 -2.50
N ILE A 162 12.48 -13.07 -2.16
CA ILE A 162 13.88 -13.36 -2.43
C ILE A 162 14.55 -13.76 -1.11
N GLY A 163 15.03 -15.00 -1.03
CA GLY A 163 15.72 -15.53 0.15
C GLY A 163 15.62 -17.05 0.24
N SER A 164 16.72 -17.72 0.59
CA SER A 164 16.79 -19.18 0.65
C SER A 164 16.09 -19.77 1.88
N VAL A 165 16.23 -19.13 3.05
CA VAL A 165 15.66 -19.59 4.33
C VAL A 165 15.12 -18.40 5.11
N PRO A 166 13.88 -17.94 4.83
CA PRO A 166 13.27 -16.84 5.57
C PRO A 166 13.11 -17.19 7.05
N SER A 167 13.33 -16.22 7.93
CA SER A 167 13.08 -16.42 9.36
C SER A 167 11.58 -16.59 9.63
N THR A 168 11.22 -17.28 10.71
CA THR A 168 9.80 -17.37 11.14
C THR A 168 9.20 -15.98 11.40
N ALA A 169 10.01 -15.04 11.91
CA ALA A 169 9.57 -13.66 12.12
C ALA A 169 9.27 -12.95 10.80
N TYR A 170 10.12 -13.14 9.78
CA TYR A 170 9.87 -12.67 8.42
C TYR A 170 8.55 -13.25 7.89
N SER A 171 8.40 -14.58 7.88
CA SER A 171 7.21 -15.24 7.29
C SER A 171 5.91 -14.76 7.93
N MET A 172 5.88 -14.58 9.25
CA MET A 172 4.69 -14.06 9.94
C MET A 172 4.35 -12.62 9.53
N GLN A 173 5.35 -11.77 9.34
CA GLN A 173 5.13 -10.38 8.97
C GLN A 173 4.85 -10.22 7.48
N GLU A 174 5.49 -11.04 6.65
CA GLU A 174 5.26 -11.09 5.21
C GLU A 174 3.78 -11.28 4.89
N THR A 175 3.10 -12.25 5.50
CA THR A 175 1.66 -12.46 5.27
C THR A 175 0.86 -11.19 5.57
N VAL A 176 1.16 -10.49 6.67
CA VAL A 176 0.48 -9.24 7.04
C VAL A 176 0.72 -8.13 6.02
N ILE A 177 1.95 -7.99 5.54
CA ILE A 177 2.32 -6.99 4.52
C ILE A 177 1.64 -7.31 3.19
N VAL A 178 1.69 -8.57 2.74
CA VAL A 178 1.13 -8.97 1.46
C VAL A 178 -0.40 -8.88 1.47
N GLU A 179 -1.08 -9.30 2.55
CA GLU A 179 -2.53 -9.13 2.68
C GLU A 179 -2.95 -7.67 2.61
N GLY A 180 -2.27 -6.80 3.35
CA GLY A 180 -2.56 -5.37 3.30
C GLY A 180 -2.25 -4.75 1.95
N LEU A 181 -1.20 -5.21 1.26
CA LEU A 181 -0.92 -4.78 -0.12
C LEU A 181 -2.05 -5.19 -1.08
N LEU A 182 -2.61 -6.40 -0.93
CA LEU A 182 -3.76 -6.85 -1.71
C LEU A 182 -5.02 -6.04 -1.41
N ASP A 183 -5.22 -5.57 -0.17
CA ASP A 183 -6.32 -4.65 0.18
C ASP A 183 -6.20 -3.32 -0.58
N GLU A 184 -5.01 -2.74 -0.58
CA GLU A 184 -4.76 -1.47 -1.26
C GLU A 184 -4.88 -1.59 -2.79
N LEU A 185 -4.41 -2.71 -3.37
CA LEU A 185 -4.59 -3.01 -4.79
C LEU A 185 -6.07 -3.21 -5.14
N HIS A 186 -6.83 -3.90 -4.29
CA HIS A 186 -8.27 -4.08 -4.46
C HIS A 186 -8.99 -2.72 -4.41
N GLN A 187 -8.64 -1.84 -3.47
CA GLN A 187 -9.19 -0.49 -3.41
C GLN A 187 -8.87 0.31 -4.68
N CYS A 188 -7.63 0.25 -5.17
CA CYS A 188 -7.23 0.92 -6.42
C CYS A 188 -8.02 0.43 -7.65
N ALA A 189 -8.43 -0.83 -7.66
CA ALA A 189 -9.16 -1.44 -8.77
C ALA A 189 -10.69 -1.23 -8.70
N PHE A 190 -11.26 -1.13 -7.49
CA PHE A 190 -12.71 -1.19 -7.27
C PHE A 190 -13.32 0.00 -6.52
N ASP A 191 -12.58 1.10 -6.35
CA ASP A 191 -13.14 2.33 -5.78
C ASP A 191 -14.31 2.87 -6.64
N GLU A 192 -15.52 2.86 -6.08
CA GLU A 192 -16.74 3.33 -6.73
C GLU A 192 -16.78 4.86 -6.89
N SER A 193 -15.94 5.59 -6.15
CA SER A 193 -15.85 7.05 -6.25
C SER A 193 -15.05 7.54 -7.45
N ILE A 194 -14.33 6.64 -8.13
CA ILE A 194 -13.45 6.94 -9.26
C ILE A 194 -13.95 6.20 -10.52
N ASP A 195 -14.10 6.95 -11.61
CA ASP A 195 -14.44 6.38 -12.92
C ASP A 195 -13.41 5.32 -13.33
N GLU A 196 -13.86 4.23 -13.96
CA GLU A 196 -13.02 3.08 -14.31
C GLU A 196 -11.76 3.46 -15.10
N GLU A 197 -11.88 4.41 -16.05
CA GLU A 197 -10.77 4.94 -16.85
C GLU A 197 -9.73 5.73 -16.04
N ASN A 198 -10.16 6.31 -14.92
CA ASN A 198 -9.31 7.13 -14.06
C ASN A 198 -8.61 6.31 -12.96
N ARG A 199 -9.00 5.05 -12.75
CA ARG A 199 -8.35 4.14 -11.79
C ARG A 199 -6.88 3.90 -12.13
N LEU A 200 -6.09 3.58 -11.10
CA LEU A 200 -4.66 3.24 -11.23
C LEU A 200 -4.45 1.82 -11.76
N LEU A 201 -5.42 0.95 -11.51
CA LEU A 201 -5.39 -0.47 -11.82
C LEU A 201 -6.74 -0.90 -12.40
N GLN A 202 -6.70 -1.64 -13.50
CA GLN A 202 -7.86 -2.33 -14.06
C GLN A 202 -7.50 -3.81 -14.22
N LEU A 203 -8.22 -4.68 -13.53
CA LEU A 203 -7.99 -6.11 -13.62
C LEU A 203 -8.61 -6.70 -14.89
N SER A 204 -7.98 -7.75 -15.43
CA SER A 204 -8.51 -8.51 -16.57
C SER A 204 -9.82 -9.20 -16.24
N GLU A 205 -9.92 -9.73 -15.02
CA GLU A 205 -11.14 -10.33 -14.49
C GLU A 205 -11.68 -9.47 -13.35
N PRO A 206 -12.96 -9.08 -13.38
CA PRO A 206 -13.46 -8.00 -12.56
C PRO A 206 -13.56 -8.30 -11.07
N LYS A 207 -13.20 -9.48 -10.53
CA LYS A 207 -13.22 -9.78 -9.07
C LYS A 207 -12.31 -10.92 -8.59
N ASP A 208 -11.90 -11.83 -9.46
CA ASP A 208 -11.42 -13.13 -8.98
C ASP A 208 -9.92 -13.16 -8.65
N ALA A 209 -9.09 -12.47 -9.43
CA ALA A 209 -7.63 -12.58 -9.32
C ALA A 209 -7.07 -12.22 -7.93
N ILE A 210 -7.56 -11.14 -7.29
CA ILE A 210 -7.08 -10.74 -5.96
C ILE A 210 -7.59 -11.69 -4.88
N GLU A 211 -8.85 -12.13 -4.96
CA GLU A 211 -9.42 -13.08 -3.99
C GLU A 211 -8.79 -14.48 -4.11
N GLN A 212 -8.45 -14.90 -5.32
CA GLN A 212 -7.65 -16.10 -5.57
C GLN A 212 -6.26 -15.98 -4.93
N ALA A 213 -5.60 -14.81 -5.08
CA ALA A 213 -4.32 -14.56 -4.43
C ALA A 213 -4.41 -14.63 -2.90
N ARG A 214 -5.46 -14.05 -2.28
CA ARG A 214 -5.71 -14.18 -0.83
C ARG A 214 -5.90 -15.64 -0.41
N THR A 215 -6.69 -16.37 -1.20
CA THR A 215 -6.94 -17.79 -0.93
C THR A 215 -5.63 -18.58 -0.98
N ALA A 216 -4.77 -18.32 -1.97
CA ALA A 216 -3.47 -18.97 -2.08
C ALA A 216 -2.56 -18.67 -0.87
N LEU A 217 -2.54 -17.42 -0.39
CA LEU A 217 -1.77 -17.03 0.79
C LEU A 217 -2.24 -17.71 2.08
N SER A 218 -3.54 -17.99 2.19
CA SER A 218 -4.11 -18.63 3.38
C SER A 218 -3.71 -20.11 3.57
N PHE A 219 -3.17 -20.75 2.52
CA PHE A 219 -2.75 -22.15 2.52
C PHE A 219 -1.24 -22.35 2.26
N GLY A 220 -0.46 -21.25 2.22
CA GLY A 220 0.98 -21.26 1.98
C GLY A 220 1.84 -21.63 3.18
#